data_AF-N2A0C1-F1
#
_entry.id   AF-N2A0C1-F1
#
_cell.length_a   1.000
_cell.length_b   1.000
_cell.length_c   1.000
_cell.angle_alpha   90.00
_cell.angle_beta   90.00
_cell.angle_gamma   90.00
#
_symmetry.space_group_name_H-M   'P 1'
#
loop_
_entity.id
_entity.type
_entity.pdbx_description
1 polymer ?
#
loop_
_entity_poly.entity_id
_entity_poly.type
_entity_poly.pdbx_seq_one_letter_code
_entity_poly.pdbx_strand_id
1 'polypeptide(L)'
;MDNTLMTNTRLEDNAKRFINEFCPEESTSTSMIVAGMVSIIKGNESDLERIKNQKWFERIWYTITGKNKATIKEMQARRNDLNRYLIKIISKLSDMVRTNSVQAAELSSAILTLDNEFRDMKVSVDKIARALNDKIISLDTYTFIINDIRNRKYPANKPLLSLIDIMSQLDNRTAKDLNRLRQLKETMENSGFSFSSKINAREYAGQVFTLPEEKVGRILLFCQNLSERSRFLAYTCNLIENYFYLGQTDRDIVRSDEAIRDSLRISRLSDDSYCIVDNMYVDLKKAIPERFSQLSLMAKAGKISACIIGKSSVGKDDLFHVLKEYENFNVKPIHFEPGCSEENVKKSIKNKEVNCVIYCVDVSTGKFEKKESEFIKSLSNSFPMLKIAIALTHCVNKSMGHKLVNYIYNETGNKPICVLAKNFVASGDITVSAFGVDDLVEEVRSM
;
A
#
# COMPACT_ATOMS: atom_id res chain seq x y z
N MET A 1 47.86 -27.91 -0.05
CA MET A 1 48.89 -28.97 -0.11
C MET A 1 50.10 -28.35 -0.74
N ASP A 2 51.04 -27.95 0.12
CA ASP A 2 52.30 -27.30 -0.25
C ASP A 2 53.19 -28.30 -1.00
N ASN A 3 53.29 -28.13 -2.32
CA ASN A 3 54.37 -28.74 -3.09
C ASN A 3 55.56 -27.79 -3.07
N THR A 4 56.29 -27.81 -1.96
CA THR A 4 57.63 -27.26 -1.86
C THR A 4 58.54 -28.11 -2.74
N LEU A 5 58.79 -27.65 -3.96
CA LEU A 5 59.83 -28.19 -4.83
C LEU A 5 61.16 -28.19 -4.06
N MET A 6 61.58 -29.37 -3.60
CA MET A 6 62.92 -29.60 -3.07
C MET A 6 63.91 -29.36 -4.19
N THR A 7 64.68 -28.28 -4.09
CA THR A 7 65.75 -27.96 -5.03
C THR A 7 66.81 -29.07 -5.01
N ASN A 8 67.38 -29.41 -6.18
CA ASN A 8 68.35 -30.51 -6.37
C ASN A 8 69.49 -30.51 -5.35
N THR A 9 69.91 -29.34 -4.86
CA THR A 9 70.93 -29.17 -3.83
C THR A 9 70.57 -29.83 -2.49
N ARG A 10 69.29 -29.80 -2.08
CA ARG A 10 68.82 -30.47 -0.84
C ARG A 10 68.76 -31.99 -0.99
N LEU A 11 68.52 -32.50 -2.19
CA LEU A 11 68.51 -33.93 -2.48
C LEU A 11 69.92 -34.52 -2.44
N GLU A 12 70.92 -33.83 -2.99
CA GLU A 12 72.31 -34.27 -2.94
C GLU A 12 72.87 -34.26 -1.51
N ASP A 13 72.53 -33.25 -0.70
CA ASP A 13 72.96 -33.18 0.70
C ASP A 13 72.31 -34.28 1.56
N ASN A 14 71.03 -34.59 1.32
CA ASN A 14 70.35 -35.70 1.98
C ASN A 14 70.87 -37.07 1.51
N ALA A 15 71.23 -37.21 0.23
CA ALA A 15 71.83 -38.44 -0.29
C ALA A 15 73.23 -38.68 0.30
N LYS A 16 74.06 -37.63 0.43
CA LYS A 16 75.38 -37.73 1.08
C LYS A 16 75.28 -38.06 2.56
N ARG A 17 74.29 -37.49 3.29
CA ARG A 17 73.99 -37.88 4.67
C ARG A 17 73.56 -39.33 4.78
N PHE A 18 72.63 -39.76 3.93
CA PHE A 18 72.13 -41.14 3.92
C PHE A 18 73.24 -42.17 3.65
N ILE A 19 74.12 -41.89 2.68
CA ILE A 19 75.25 -42.78 2.35
C ILE A 19 76.25 -42.87 3.52
N ASN A 20 76.58 -41.75 4.18
CA ASN A 20 77.49 -41.75 5.32
C ASN A 20 76.87 -42.36 6.59
N GLU A 21 75.55 -42.36 6.73
CA GLU A 21 74.84 -42.83 7.93
C GLU A 21 74.47 -44.32 7.87
N PHE A 22 74.29 -44.89 6.67
CA PHE A 22 73.82 -46.29 6.50
C PHE A 22 74.77 -47.21 5.72
N CYS A 23 75.95 -46.75 5.29
CA CYS A 23 76.98 -47.60 4.68
C CYS A 23 78.28 -47.60 5.49
N PRO A 24 78.39 -48.34 6.61
CA PRO A 24 79.68 -48.78 7.10
C PRO A 24 80.28 -49.79 6.10
N GLU A 25 81.58 -49.64 5.82
CA GLU A 25 82.32 -50.28 4.73
C GLU A 25 82.11 -51.80 4.65
N GLU A 26 81.81 -52.28 3.43
CA GLU A 26 81.72 -53.67 2.97
C GLU A 26 80.72 -54.62 3.68
N SER A 27 79.46 -54.61 3.24
CA SER A 27 78.64 -55.83 3.32
C SER A 27 77.87 -56.09 2.02
N THR A 28 78.25 -57.17 1.34
CA THR A 28 77.80 -57.65 0.02
C THR A 28 76.28 -57.85 -0.07
N SER A 29 75.61 -58.02 1.08
CA SER A 29 74.17 -58.21 1.22
C SER A 29 73.36 -56.97 0.81
N THR A 30 73.84 -55.77 1.15
CA THR A 30 73.17 -54.50 0.81
C THR A 30 73.20 -54.26 -0.70
N SER A 31 74.32 -54.57 -1.35
CA SER A 31 74.47 -54.47 -2.81
C SER A 31 73.56 -55.44 -3.57
N MET A 32 73.33 -56.66 -3.04
CA MET A 32 72.38 -57.61 -3.64
C MET A 32 70.93 -57.14 -3.51
N ILE A 33 70.54 -56.59 -2.35
CA ILE A 33 69.18 -56.04 -2.15
C ILE A 33 68.96 -54.86 -3.09
N VAL A 34 69.91 -53.93 -3.19
CA VAL A 34 69.84 -52.78 -4.10
C VAL A 34 69.77 -53.25 -5.56
N ALA A 35 70.55 -54.26 -5.95
CA ALA A 35 70.48 -54.84 -7.30
C ALA A 35 69.10 -55.50 -7.58
N GLY A 36 68.52 -56.19 -6.60
CA GLY A 36 67.18 -56.76 -6.68
C GLY A 36 66.10 -55.68 -6.84
N MET A 37 66.16 -54.62 -6.05
CA MET A 37 65.24 -53.48 -6.15
C MET A 37 65.35 -52.77 -7.50
N VAL A 38 66.57 -52.55 -8.00
CA VAL A 38 66.80 -51.96 -9.33
C VAL A 38 66.24 -52.85 -10.44
N SER A 39 66.37 -54.17 -10.32
CA SER A 39 65.80 -55.13 -11.28
C SER A 39 64.26 -55.06 -11.31
N ILE A 40 63.62 -55.00 -10.14
CA ILE A 40 62.16 -54.87 -10.03
C ILE A 40 61.68 -53.53 -10.59
N ILE A 41 62.38 -52.43 -10.30
CA ILE A 41 62.05 -51.11 -10.84
C ILE A 41 62.16 -51.10 -12.36
N LYS A 42 63.27 -51.64 -12.91
CA LYS A 42 63.44 -51.78 -14.36
C LYS A 42 62.36 -52.66 -15.00
N GLY A 43 61.98 -53.75 -14.33
CA GLY A 43 60.87 -54.61 -14.75
C GLY A 43 59.55 -53.86 -14.82
N ASN A 44 59.21 -53.13 -13.76
CA ASN A 44 57.98 -52.32 -13.71
C ASN A 44 57.97 -51.17 -14.73
N GLU A 45 59.11 -50.50 -14.97
CA GLU A 45 59.22 -49.49 -16.02
C GLU A 45 58.99 -50.10 -17.41
N SER A 46 59.57 -51.28 -17.67
CA SER A 46 59.38 -51.98 -18.94
C SER A 46 57.92 -52.42 -19.16
N ASP A 47 57.24 -52.87 -18.09
CA ASP A 47 55.83 -53.23 -18.15
C ASP A 47 54.94 -52.00 -18.36
N LEU A 48 55.28 -50.87 -17.73
CA LEU A 48 54.59 -49.59 -17.93
C LEU A 48 54.71 -49.11 -19.39
N GLU A 49 55.90 -49.17 -19.97
CA GLU A 49 56.11 -48.84 -21.39
C GLU A 49 55.32 -49.78 -22.30
N ARG A 50 55.32 -51.08 -21.98
CA ARG A 50 54.54 -52.06 -22.72
C ARG A 50 53.05 -51.77 -22.68
N ILE A 51 52.50 -51.33 -21.55
CA ILE A 51 51.07 -50.97 -21.41
C ILE A 51 50.75 -49.68 -22.18
N LYS A 52 51.61 -48.64 -22.10
CA LYS A 52 51.42 -47.38 -22.83
C LYS A 52 51.35 -47.60 -24.35
N ASN A 53 52.10 -48.56 -24.87
CA ASN A 53 52.16 -48.88 -26.29
C ASN A 53 50.98 -49.74 -26.79
N GLN A 54 50.02 -50.12 -25.94
CA GLN A 54 48.85 -50.89 -26.35
C GLN A 54 47.75 -50.01 -26.94
N LYS A 55 47.16 -50.44 -28.06
CA LYS A 55 46.13 -49.69 -28.80
C LYS A 55 44.88 -49.35 -27.98
N TRP A 56 44.51 -50.17 -26.99
CA TRP A 56 43.36 -49.85 -26.13
C TRP A 56 43.68 -48.71 -25.16
N PHE A 57 44.91 -48.65 -24.63
CA PHE A 57 45.37 -47.55 -23.77
C PHE A 57 45.40 -46.25 -24.57
N GLU A 58 45.92 -46.29 -25.79
CA GLU A 58 45.94 -45.13 -26.70
C GLU A 58 44.50 -44.64 -27.03
N ARG A 59 43.55 -45.55 -27.27
CA ARG A 59 42.14 -45.20 -27.51
C ARG A 59 41.46 -44.59 -26.30
N ILE A 60 41.68 -45.15 -25.11
CA ILE A 60 41.17 -44.59 -23.86
C ILE A 60 41.81 -43.22 -23.63
N TRP A 61 43.12 -43.11 -23.79
CA TRP A 61 43.87 -41.86 -23.64
C TRP A 61 43.39 -40.79 -24.62
N TYR A 62 43.16 -41.11 -25.90
CA TYR A 62 42.59 -40.16 -26.86
C TYR A 62 41.13 -39.80 -26.60
N THR A 63 40.38 -40.68 -25.96
CA THR A 63 39.00 -40.38 -25.55
C THR A 63 39.01 -39.42 -24.35
N ILE A 64 39.86 -39.67 -23.34
CA ILE A 64 40.01 -38.82 -22.15
C ILE A 64 40.64 -37.47 -22.51
N THR A 65 41.66 -37.46 -23.37
CA THR A 65 42.35 -36.23 -23.81
C THR A 65 41.61 -35.49 -24.94
N GLY A 66 40.44 -35.99 -25.36
CA GLY A 66 39.59 -35.32 -26.36
C GLY A 66 40.20 -35.25 -27.76
N LYS A 67 41.09 -36.17 -28.13
CA LYS A 67 41.66 -36.29 -29.49
C LYS A 67 40.87 -37.26 -30.40
N ASN A 68 39.92 -38.00 -29.85
CA ASN A 68 39.03 -38.88 -30.62
C ASN A 68 37.95 -38.09 -31.36
N LYS A 69 38.14 -37.89 -32.68
CA LYS A 69 37.24 -37.10 -33.54
C LYS A 69 35.78 -37.58 -33.52
N ALA A 70 35.53 -38.89 -33.36
CA ALA A 70 34.17 -39.43 -33.35
C ALA A 70 33.42 -39.03 -32.06
N THR A 71 34.08 -39.18 -30.91
CA THR A 71 33.53 -38.79 -29.61
C THR A 71 33.31 -37.28 -29.51
N ILE A 72 34.22 -36.46 -30.06
CA ILE A 72 34.04 -35.00 -30.11
C ILE A 72 32.79 -34.63 -30.91
N LYS A 73 32.57 -35.25 -32.08
CA LYS A 73 31.37 -34.99 -32.89
C LYS A 73 30.08 -35.43 -32.16
N GLU A 74 30.10 -36.55 -31.47
CA GLU A 74 28.95 -36.99 -30.66
C GLU A 74 28.67 -36.03 -29.50
N MET A 75 29.72 -35.61 -28.78
CA MET A 75 29.60 -34.61 -27.71
C MET A 75 29.10 -33.26 -28.24
N GLN A 76 29.52 -32.84 -29.44
CA GLN A 76 29.02 -31.64 -30.10
C GLN A 76 27.54 -31.77 -30.48
N ALA A 77 27.12 -32.91 -31.03
CA ALA A 77 25.71 -33.17 -31.35
C ALA A 77 24.83 -33.13 -30.09
N ARG A 78 25.24 -33.81 -29.02
CA ARG A 78 24.51 -33.78 -27.73
C ARG A 78 24.48 -32.37 -27.13
N ARG A 79 25.57 -31.60 -27.25
CA ARG A 79 25.61 -30.20 -26.81
C ARG A 79 24.64 -29.32 -27.61
N ASN A 80 24.53 -29.54 -28.92
CA ASN A 80 23.58 -28.82 -29.76
C ASN A 80 22.12 -29.15 -29.41
N ASP A 81 21.81 -30.41 -29.13
CA ASP A 81 20.48 -30.80 -28.65
C ASP A 81 20.15 -30.13 -27.31
N LEU A 82 21.10 -30.12 -26.38
CA LEU A 82 20.96 -29.47 -25.07
C LEU A 82 20.74 -27.95 -25.22
N ASN A 83 21.48 -27.30 -26.12
CA ASN A 83 21.26 -25.89 -26.47
C ASN A 83 19.86 -25.65 -27.07
N ARG A 84 19.37 -26.54 -27.92
CA ARG A 84 18.02 -26.45 -28.49
C ARG A 84 16.94 -26.54 -27.40
N TYR A 85 17.10 -27.45 -26.44
CA TYR A 85 16.20 -27.53 -25.28
C TYR A 85 16.27 -26.28 -24.40
N LEU A 86 17.47 -25.74 -24.15
CA LEU A 86 17.65 -24.49 -23.40
C LEU A 86 16.94 -23.31 -24.08
N ILE A 87 17.11 -23.14 -25.38
CA ILE A 87 16.44 -22.07 -26.15
C ILE A 87 14.91 -22.23 -26.06
N LYS A 88 14.40 -23.46 -26.17
CA LYS A 88 12.95 -23.73 -26.05
C LYS A 88 12.42 -23.42 -24.65
N ILE A 89 13.19 -23.72 -23.60
CA ILE A 89 12.84 -23.39 -22.22
C ILE A 89 12.85 -21.88 -22.00
N ILE A 90 13.88 -21.18 -22.49
CA ILE A 90 14.00 -19.71 -22.39
C ILE A 90 12.84 -19.02 -23.11
N SER A 91 12.49 -19.46 -24.32
CA SER A 91 11.32 -18.94 -25.06
C SER A 91 10.04 -19.12 -24.25
N LYS A 92 9.82 -20.32 -23.68
CA LYS A 92 8.62 -20.60 -22.90
C LYS A 92 8.56 -19.81 -21.59
N LEU A 93 9.71 -19.63 -20.93
CA LEU A 93 9.82 -18.77 -19.74
C LEU A 93 9.53 -17.31 -20.09
N SER A 94 10.05 -16.80 -21.20
CA SER A 94 9.80 -15.44 -21.67
C SER A 94 8.32 -15.21 -21.97
N ASP A 95 7.67 -16.16 -22.64
CA ASP A 95 6.23 -16.09 -22.92
C ASP A 95 5.40 -16.11 -21.63
N MET A 96 5.77 -16.95 -20.66
CA MET A 96 5.10 -17.04 -19.37
C MET A 96 5.27 -15.75 -18.53
N VAL A 97 6.45 -15.13 -18.57
CA VAL A 97 6.69 -13.83 -17.92
C VAL A 97 5.81 -12.75 -18.55
N ARG A 98 5.68 -12.75 -19.88
CA ARG A 98 4.81 -11.81 -20.60
C ARG A 98 3.33 -12.02 -20.27
N THR A 99 2.84 -13.26 -20.16
CA THR A 99 1.45 -13.52 -19.78
C THR A 99 1.19 -13.12 -18.33
N ASN A 100 2.13 -13.43 -17.43
CA ASN A 100 1.98 -13.07 -16.02
C ASN A 100 2.00 -11.55 -15.82
N SER A 101 2.81 -10.80 -16.59
CA SER A 101 2.81 -9.34 -16.51
C SER A 101 1.51 -8.72 -17.01
N VAL A 102 0.90 -9.27 -18.07
CA VAL A 102 -0.42 -8.83 -18.56
C VAL A 102 -1.49 -9.09 -17.50
N GLN A 103 -1.53 -10.29 -16.92
CA GLN A 103 -2.48 -10.62 -15.84
C GLN A 103 -2.30 -9.72 -14.60
N ALA A 104 -1.06 -9.41 -14.23
CA ALA A 104 -0.78 -8.49 -13.13
C ALA A 104 -1.28 -7.06 -13.44
N ALA A 105 -1.14 -6.60 -14.68
CA ALA A 105 -1.66 -5.30 -15.11
C ALA A 105 -3.20 -5.26 -15.10
N GLU A 106 -3.86 -6.30 -15.59
CA GLU A 106 -5.32 -6.44 -15.55
C GLU A 106 -5.85 -6.46 -14.11
N LEU A 107 -5.19 -7.22 -13.22
CA LEU A 107 -5.56 -7.25 -11.80
C LEU A 107 -5.37 -5.89 -11.14
N SER A 108 -4.27 -5.19 -11.44
CA SER A 108 -4.04 -3.84 -10.91
C SER A 108 -5.09 -2.85 -11.40
N SER A 109 -5.55 -2.96 -12.65
CA SER A 109 -6.64 -2.15 -13.18
C SER A 109 -7.97 -2.44 -12.49
N ALA A 110 -8.27 -3.72 -12.22
CA ALA A 110 -9.48 -4.12 -11.51
C ALA A 110 -9.48 -3.59 -10.07
N ILE A 111 -8.34 -3.66 -9.37
CA ILE A 111 -8.17 -3.10 -8.02
C ILE A 111 -8.40 -1.59 -8.03
N LEU A 112 -7.84 -0.86 -9.00
CA LEU A 112 -8.05 0.58 -9.11
C LEU A 112 -9.52 0.94 -9.37
N THR A 113 -10.21 0.15 -10.19
CA THR A 113 -11.64 0.34 -10.47
C THR A 113 -12.47 0.13 -9.20
N LEU A 114 -12.20 -0.95 -8.45
CA LEU A 114 -12.86 -1.23 -7.18
C LEU A 114 -12.59 -0.15 -6.13
N ASP A 115 -11.36 0.36 -6.03
CA ASP A 115 -11.01 1.40 -5.06
C ASP A 115 -11.73 2.72 -5.37
N ASN A 116 -11.87 3.06 -6.66
CA ASN A 116 -12.68 4.18 -7.12
C ASN A 116 -14.17 4.01 -6.78
N GLU A 117 -14.76 2.85 -7.05
CA GLU A 117 -16.16 2.55 -6.70
C GLU A 117 -16.39 2.61 -5.19
N PHE A 118 -15.45 2.10 -4.39
CA PHE A 118 -15.52 2.15 -2.93
C PHE A 118 -15.46 3.59 -2.41
N ARG A 119 -14.62 4.43 -3.04
CA ARG A 119 -14.54 5.87 -2.74
C ARG A 119 -15.85 6.58 -3.06
N ASP A 120 -16.46 6.31 -4.21
CA ASP A 120 -17.74 6.92 -4.61
C ASP A 120 -18.89 6.48 -3.71
N MET A 121 -18.89 5.21 -3.29
CA MET A 121 -19.82 4.70 -2.29
C MET A 121 -19.65 5.43 -0.95
N LYS A 122 -18.41 5.61 -0.49
CA LYS A 122 -18.11 6.35 0.74
C LYS A 122 -18.61 7.79 0.68
N VAL A 123 -18.39 8.48 -0.43
CA VAL A 123 -18.90 9.85 -0.64
C VAL A 123 -20.43 9.88 -0.61
N SER A 124 -21.08 8.90 -1.24
CA SER A 124 -22.55 8.78 -1.24
C SER A 124 -23.10 8.53 0.17
N VAL A 125 -22.45 7.65 0.94
CA VAL A 125 -22.79 7.41 2.35
C VAL A 125 -22.60 8.68 3.19
N ASP A 126 -21.51 9.44 2.97
CA ASP A 126 -21.28 10.71 3.67
C ASP A 126 -22.30 11.78 3.31
N LYS A 127 -22.79 11.81 2.06
CA LYS A 127 -23.88 12.69 1.64
C LYS A 127 -25.18 12.30 2.31
N ILE A 128 -25.50 11.00 2.37
CA ILE A 128 -26.68 10.50 3.05
C ILE A 128 -26.59 10.81 4.55
N ALA A 129 -25.44 10.57 5.19
CA ALA A 129 -25.21 10.87 6.60
C ALA A 129 -25.37 12.36 6.89
N ARG A 130 -24.85 13.25 6.03
CA ARG A 130 -25.03 14.70 6.15
C ARG A 130 -26.48 15.13 5.90
N ALA A 131 -27.12 14.61 4.87
CA ALA A 131 -28.53 14.92 4.57
C ALA A 131 -29.48 14.43 5.67
N LEU A 132 -29.20 13.28 6.28
CA LEU A 132 -29.90 12.78 7.46
C LEU A 132 -29.58 13.65 8.67
N ASN A 133 -28.32 13.99 8.91
CA ASN A 133 -27.91 14.86 10.02
C ASN A 133 -28.49 16.29 9.90
N ASP A 134 -28.70 16.79 8.68
CA ASP A 134 -29.29 18.11 8.43
C ASP A 134 -30.83 18.08 8.41
N LYS A 135 -31.46 16.95 8.05
CA LYS A 135 -32.91 16.73 8.16
C LYS A 135 -33.38 16.32 9.55
N ILE A 136 -32.50 15.72 10.37
CA ILE A 136 -32.77 15.47 11.78
C ILE A 136 -32.62 16.80 12.50
N ILE A 137 -33.74 17.36 12.92
CA ILE A 137 -33.83 18.50 13.82
C ILE A 137 -33.00 18.17 15.07
N SER A 138 -31.76 18.65 15.11
CA SER A 138 -30.71 18.44 16.15
C SER A 138 -31.10 18.96 17.55
N LEU A 139 -32.33 19.47 17.72
CA LEU A 139 -32.93 19.81 19.01
C LEU A 139 -33.79 18.67 19.58
N ASP A 140 -34.30 17.77 18.76
CA ASP A 140 -35.28 16.76 19.18
C ASP A 140 -34.60 15.51 19.75
N THR A 141 -33.53 14.99 19.15
CA THR A 141 -32.89 13.73 19.59
C THR A 141 -32.37 13.80 21.02
N TYR A 142 -31.66 14.86 21.41
CA TYR A 142 -31.19 15.03 22.79
C TYR A 142 -32.35 15.12 23.77
N THR A 143 -33.39 15.87 23.41
CA THR A 143 -34.59 16.05 24.24
C THR A 143 -35.36 14.72 24.38
N PHE A 144 -35.45 13.93 23.30
CA PHE A 144 -36.01 12.58 23.32
C PHE A 144 -35.19 11.63 24.18
N ILE A 145 -33.85 11.65 24.10
CA ILE A 145 -32.97 10.83 24.96
C ILE A 145 -33.20 11.18 26.43
N ILE A 146 -33.23 12.47 26.78
CA ILE A 146 -33.49 12.92 28.17
C ILE A 146 -34.87 12.46 28.65
N ASN A 147 -35.90 12.57 27.81
CA ASN A 147 -37.24 12.11 28.14
C ASN A 147 -37.32 10.59 28.27
N ASP A 148 -36.63 9.84 27.41
CA ASP A 148 -36.58 8.37 27.46
C ASP A 148 -35.84 7.86 28.69
N ILE A 149 -34.79 8.55 29.13
CA ILE A 149 -34.11 8.30 30.40
C ILE A 149 -35.07 8.55 31.57
N ARG A 150 -35.76 9.70 31.60
CA ARG A 150 -36.74 10.04 32.65
C ARG A 150 -37.89 9.04 32.71
N ASN A 151 -38.35 8.55 31.56
CA ASN A 151 -39.39 7.54 31.44
C ASN A 151 -38.89 6.12 31.72
N ARG A 152 -37.64 5.94 32.17
CA ARG A 152 -37.02 4.65 32.52
C ARG A 152 -37.04 3.62 31.41
N LYS A 153 -36.99 4.06 30.14
CA LYS A 153 -36.84 3.14 29.00
C LYS A 153 -35.47 2.43 28.98
N TYR A 154 -34.49 3.02 29.66
CA TYR A 154 -33.17 2.43 29.83
C TYR A 154 -33.08 1.70 31.18
N PRO A 155 -32.78 0.38 31.17
CA PRO A 155 -32.71 -0.42 32.40
C PRO A 155 -31.56 0.00 33.31
N ALA A 156 -31.88 0.53 34.49
CA ALA A 156 -30.88 0.92 35.51
C ALA A 156 -30.08 -0.28 36.06
N ASN A 157 -30.61 -1.51 35.96
CA ASN A 157 -29.91 -2.74 36.29
C ASN A 157 -28.88 -3.19 35.24
N LYS A 158 -28.80 -2.52 34.07
CA LYS A 158 -27.79 -2.74 33.03
C LYS A 158 -27.07 -1.43 32.70
N PRO A 159 -26.29 -0.87 33.63
CA PRO A 159 -25.81 0.51 33.53
C PRO A 159 -24.81 0.73 32.39
N LEU A 160 -23.89 -0.21 32.13
CA LEU A 160 -22.92 -0.08 31.03
C LEU A 160 -23.59 -0.22 29.65
N LEU A 161 -24.48 -1.21 29.49
CA LEU A 161 -25.17 -1.42 28.22
C LEU A 161 -26.07 -0.24 27.87
N SER A 162 -26.81 0.26 28.85
CA SER A 162 -27.64 1.46 28.71
C SER A 162 -26.80 2.70 28.40
N LEU A 163 -25.64 2.85 29.04
CA LEU A 163 -24.72 3.94 28.74
C LEU A 163 -24.26 3.87 27.27
N ILE A 164 -23.84 2.70 26.78
CA ILE A 164 -23.42 2.51 25.39
C ILE A 164 -24.58 2.79 24.43
N ASP A 165 -25.79 2.32 24.75
CA ASP A 165 -26.99 2.59 23.94
C ASP A 165 -27.27 4.10 23.86
N ILE A 166 -27.29 4.80 24.99
CA ILE A 166 -27.49 6.26 25.05
C ILE A 166 -26.41 7.00 24.26
N MET A 167 -25.14 6.66 24.48
CA MET A 167 -24.01 7.33 23.83
C MET A 167 -23.98 7.09 22.32
N SER A 168 -24.47 5.93 21.85
CA SER A 168 -24.59 5.60 20.42
C SER A 168 -25.60 6.48 19.66
N GLN A 169 -26.47 7.19 20.38
CA GLN A 169 -27.52 8.03 19.81
C GLN A 169 -27.14 9.52 19.77
N LEU A 170 -25.99 9.89 20.33
CA LEU A 170 -25.56 11.29 20.41
C LEU A 170 -25.02 11.79 19.06
N ASP A 171 -25.47 12.98 18.66
CA ASP A 171 -24.92 13.70 17.52
C ASP A 171 -23.62 14.43 17.88
N ASN A 172 -22.86 14.84 16.86
CA ASN A 172 -21.58 15.54 17.02
C ASN A 172 -21.73 16.85 17.81
N ARG A 173 -22.85 17.56 17.63
CA ARG A 173 -23.11 18.84 18.32
C ARG A 173 -23.29 18.62 19.82
N THR A 174 -24.10 17.63 20.21
CA THR A 174 -24.34 17.29 21.61
C THR A 174 -23.10 16.68 22.27
N ALA A 175 -22.34 15.86 21.54
CA ALA A 175 -21.10 15.28 22.07
C ALA A 175 -20.02 16.34 22.36
N LYS A 176 -20.01 17.47 21.64
CA LYS A 176 -19.09 18.59 21.89
C LYS A 176 -19.54 19.50 23.04
N ASP A 177 -20.84 19.53 23.35
CA ASP A 177 -21.38 20.38 24.41
C ASP A 177 -21.23 19.72 25.79
N LEU A 178 -20.24 20.22 26.55
CA LEU A 178 -19.93 19.72 27.89
C LEU A 178 -21.10 19.89 28.88
N ASN A 179 -21.95 20.90 28.70
CA ASN A 179 -23.08 21.15 29.59
C ASN A 179 -24.19 20.13 29.34
N ARG A 180 -24.49 19.82 28.07
CA ARG A 180 -25.46 18.77 27.71
C ARG A 180 -25.03 17.40 28.19
N LEU A 181 -23.74 17.07 28.10
CA LEU A 181 -23.20 15.82 28.64
C LEU A 181 -23.26 15.77 30.18
N ARG A 182 -23.02 16.90 30.87
CA ARG A 182 -23.20 16.97 32.32
C ARG A 182 -24.66 16.71 32.70
N GLN A 183 -25.60 17.40 32.05
CA GLN A 183 -27.04 17.24 32.26
C GLN A 183 -27.51 15.81 31.94
N LEU A 184 -26.94 15.17 30.92
CA LEU A 184 -27.22 13.76 30.59
C LEU A 184 -26.83 12.83 31.74
N LYS A 185 -25.61 12.99 32.28
CA LYS A 185 -25.13 12.21 33.42
C LYS A 185 -26.02 12.41 34.65
N GLU A 186 -26.33 13.66 35.00
CA GLU A 186 -27.22 13.98 36.13
C GLU A 186 -28.62 13.37 35.95
N THR A 187 -29.15 13.41 34.73
CA THR A 187 -30.47 12.82 34.43
C THR A 187 -30.46 11.29 34.57
N MET A 188 -29.37 10.63 34.17
CA MET A 188 -29.19 9.19 34.37
C MET A 188 -29.10 8.87 35.87
N GLU A 189 -28.28 9.58 36.64
CA GLU A 189 -28.15 9.40 38.09
C GLU A 189 -29.50 9.58 38.81
N ASN A 190 -30.25 10.63 38.46
CA ASN A 190 -31.60 10.90 38.98
C ASN A 190 -32.62 9.80 38.62
N SER A 191 -32.38 9.06 37.54
CA SER A 191 -33.22 7.94 37.11
C SER A 191 -32.82 6.61 37.74
N GLY A 192 -31.82 6.61 38.65
CA GLY A 192 -31.36 5.45 39.40
C GLY A 192 -30.13 4.75 38.83
N PHE A 193 -29.44 5.34 37.84
CA PHE A 193 -28.21 4.78 37.30
C PHE A 193 -27.04 4.98 38.28
N SER A 194 -26.36 3.88 38.61
CA SER A 194 -25.13 3.94 39.38
C SER A 194 -23.91 3.94 38.46
N PHE A 195 -23.22 5.08 38.36
CA PHE A 195 -21.96 5.17 37.60
C PHE A 195 -20.78 4.53 38.36
N SER A 196 -20.90 4.33 39.67
CA SER A 196 -19.89 3.64 40.49
C SER A 196 -19.99 2.12 40.42
N SER A 197 -20.99 1.57 39.71
CA SER A 197 -21.14 0.12 39.56
C SER A 197 -19.93 -0.51 38.85
N LYS A 198 -19.42 -1.60 39.43
CA LYS A 198 -18.45 -2.48 38.79
C LYS A 198 -19.19 -3.61 38.10
N ILE A 199 -19.01 -3.75 36.79
CA ILE A 199 -19.67 -4.78 36.00
C ILE A 199 -18.64 -5.78 35.52
N ASN A 200 -18.88 -7.05 35.81
CA ASN A 200 -18.03 -8.15 35.36
C ASN A 200 -18.28 -8.47 33.86
N ALA A 201 -17.22 -8.85 33.14
CA ALA A 201 -17.29 -9.15 31.71
C ALA A 201 -18.26 -10.29 31.34
N ARG A 202 -18.38 -11.33 32.19
CA ARG A 202 -19.30 -12.45 31.97
C ARG A 202 -20.75 -12.04 32.20
N GLU A 203 -21.02 -11.31 33.28
CA GLU A 203 -22.34 -10.76 33.57
C GLU A 203 -22.80 -9.81 32.45
N TYR A 204 -21.89 -8.96 31.97
CA TYR A 204 -22.15 -8.04 30.87
C TYR A 204 -22.49 -8.75 29.56
N ALA A 205 -21.84 -9.87 29.25
CA ALA A 205 -22.14 -10.62 28.03
C ALA A 205 -23.59 -11.14 27.98
N GLY A 206 -24.09 -11.64 29.12
CA GLY A 206 -25.50 -12.01 29.25
C GLY A 206 -26.43 -10.83 29.01
N GLN A 207 -26.02 -9.61 29.37
CA GLN A 207 -26.79 -8.40 29.06
C GLN A 207 -26.79 -8.07 27.56
N VAL A 208 -25.66 -8.25 26.86
CA VAL A 208 -25.53 -8.00 25.41
C VAL A 208 -26.42 -8.93 24.59
N PHE A 209 -26.50 -10.22 24.95
CA PHE A 209 -27.37 -11.17 24.23
C PHE A 209 -28.86 -10.88 24.37
N THR A 210 -29.27 -10.09 25.37
CA THR A 210 -30.66 -9.65 25.53
C THR A 210 -31.01 -8.38 24.75
N LEU A 211 -30.11 -7.87 23.91
CA LEU A 211 -30.37 -6.69 23.09
C LEU A 211 -31.47 -6.97 22.05
N PRO A 212 -32.42 -6.03 21.86
CA PRO A 212 -33.34 -6.08 20.72
C PRO A 212 -32.57 -5.96 19.40
N GLU A 213 -32.91 -6.77 18.39
CA GLU A 213 -32.21 -6.82 17.10
C GLU A 213 -32.13 -5.45 16.41
N GLU A 214 -33.18 -4.62 16.55
CA GLU A 214 -33.25 -3.25 16.02
C GLU A 214 -32.13 -2.32 16.52
N LYS A 215 -31.57 -2.59 17.71
CA LYS A 215 -30.52 -1.78 18.33
C LYS A 215 -29.11 -2.29 18.02
N VAL A 216 -28.98 -3.56 17.63
CA VAL A 216 -27.70 -4.26 17.51
C VAL A 216 -26.78 -3.57 16.51
N GLY A 217 -27.28 -3.24 15.31
CA GLY A 217 -26.49 -2.59 14.26
C GLY A 217 -25.91 -1.23 14.69
N ARG A 218 -26.73 -0.39 15.33
CA ARG A 218 -26.27 0.93 15.82
C ARG A 218 -25.20 0.78 16.91
N ILE A 219 -25.46 -0.08 17.89
CA ILE A 219 -24.53 -0.31 19.01
C ILE A 219 -23.21 -0.89 18.48
N LEU A 220 -23.27 -1.82 17.53
CA LEU A 220 -22.07 -2.39 16.91
C LEU A 220 -21.23 -1.33 16.21
N LEU A 221 -21.82 -0.52 15.32
CA LEU A 221 -21.11 0.54 14.61
C LEU A 221 -20.45 1.52 15.59
N PHE A 222 -21.15 1.89 16.66
CA PHE A 222 -20.60 2.74 17.71
C PHE A 222 -19.39 2.10 18.40
N CYS A 223 -19.52 0.83 18.83
CA CYS A 223 -18.45 0.09 19.49
C CYS A 223 -17.25 -0.14 18.57
N GLN A 224 -17.45 -0.46 17.28
CA GLN A 224 -16.38 -0.66 16.32
C GLN A 224 -15.54 0.61 16.14
N ASN A 225 -16.19 1.77 16.02
CA ASN A 225 -15.53 3.07 15.87
C ASN A 225 -14.64 3.46 17.06
N LEU A 226 -14.91 2.89 18.25
CA LEU A 226 -14.24 3.20 19.51
C LEU A 226 -13.51 1.98 20.13
N SER A 227 -13.46 0.86 19.41
CA SER A 227 -12.92 -0.43 19.87
C SER A 227 -11.45 -0.34 20.32
N GLU A 228 -10.66 0.49 19.64
CA GLU A 228 -9.24 0.74 19.96
C GLU A 228 -9.02 1.38 21.34
N ARG A 229 -10.03 2.10 21.86
CA ARG A 229 -9.91 2.83 23.14
C ARG A 229 -10.39 2.04 24.35
N SER A 230 -11.20 1.01 24.13
CA SER A 230 -11.74 0.21 25.22
C SER A 230 -11.89 -1.25 24.83
N ARG A 231 -11.21 -2.12 25.59
CA ARG A 231 -11.33 -3.58 25.44
C ARG A 231 -12.76 -4.07 25.66
N PHE A 232 -13.55 -3.38 26.49
CA PHE A 232 -14.97 -3.70 26.70
C PHE A 232 -15.84 -3.34 25.49
N LEU A 233 -15.50 -2.29 24.72
CA LEU A 233 -16.19 -1.98 23.47
C LEU A 233 -15.82 -3.01 22.39
N ALA A 234 -14.53 -3.34 22.25
CA ALA A 234 -14.09 -4.43 21.38
C ALA A 234 -14.75 -5.77 21.74
N TYR A 235 -14.90 -6.06 23.04
CA TYR A 235 -15.62 -7.22 23.54
C TYR A 235 -17.10 -7.20 23.18
N THR A 236 -17.74 -6.03 23.24
CA THR A 236 -19.13 -5.86 22.79
C THR A 236 -19.26 -6.15 21.29
N CYS A 237 -18.32 -5.69 20.45
CA CYS A 237 -18.32 -6.01 19.02
C CYS A 237 -18.21 -7.52 18.78
N ASN A 238 -17.23 -8.16 19.41
CA ASN A 238 -17.02 -9.60 19.25
C ASN A 238 -18.22 -10.42 19.71
N LEU A 239 -18.85 -10.05 20.84
CA LEU A 239 -20.06 -10.71 21.30
C LEU A 239 -21.21 -10.56 20.29
N ILE A 240 -21.35 -9.38 19.68
CA ILE A 240 -22.39 -9.14 18.69
C ILE A 240 -22.12 -9.94 17.41
N GLU A 241 -20.90 -9.88 16.89
CA GLU A 241 -20.49 -10.57 15.67
C GLU A 241 -20.57 -12.10 15.84
N ASN A 242 -20.16 -12.63 17.00
CA ASN A 242 -20.18 -14.07 17.28
C ASN A 242 -21.56 -14.62 17.64
N TYR A 243 -22.57 -13.77 17.88
CA TYR A 243 -23.91 -14.23 18.28
C TYR A 243 -25.01 -13.74 17.33
N PHE A 244 -25.12 -12.44 17.08
CA PHE A 244 -26.20 -11.89 16.26
C PHE A 244 -25.99 -12.11 14.75
N TYR A 245 -24.77 -12.39 14.28
CA TYR A 245 -24.54 -12.69 12.85
C TYR A 245 -24.70 -14.17 12.49
N LEU A 246 -24.92 -15.02 13.50
CA LEU A 246 -25.30 -16.41 13.28
C LEU A 246 -26.79 -16.48 12.89
N GLY A 247 -27.13 -17.45 12.03
CA GLY A 247 -28.52 -17.78 11.72
C GLY A 247 -29.26 -18.26 12.98
N GLN A 248 -30.59 -18.13 13.03
CA GLN A 248 -31.37 -18.49 14.22
C GLN A 248 -31.10 -19.93 14.71
N THR A 249 -30.97 -20.88 13.78
CA THR A 249 -30.62 -22.28 14.07
C THR A 249 -29.22 -22.43 14.67
N ASP A 250 -28.27 -21.58 14.27
CA ASP A 250 -26.88 -21.62 14.73
C ASP A 250 -26.73 -20.93 16.09
N ARG A 251 -27.59 -19.95 16.42
CA ARG A 251 -27.65 -19.34 17.76
C ARG A 251 -28.12 -20.32 18.84
N ASP A 252 -28.97 -21.29 18.46
CA ASP A 252 -29.41 -22.36 19.37
C ASP A 252 -28.32 -23.42 19.60
N ILE A 253 -27.38 -23.54 18.66
CA ILE A 253 -26.26 -24.50 18.70
C ILE A 253 -25.04 -23.90 19.42
N VAL A 254 -24.67 -22.65 19.09
CA VAL A 254 -23.58 -21.93 19.76
C VAL A 254 -24.06 -21.55 21.16
N ARG A 255 -23.64 -22.35 22.15
CA ARG A 255 -23.91 -22.04 23.56
C ARG A 255 -23.33 -20.66 23.86
N SER A 256 -24.09 -19.82 24.55
CA SER A 256 -23.66 -18.48 24.99
C SER A 256 -22.27 -18.49 25.64
N ASP A 257 -21.91 -19.56 26.33
CA ASP A 257 -20.60 -19.75 26.98
C ASP A 257 -19.42 -19.95 26.01
N GLU A 258 -19.65 -20.47 24.81
CA GLU A 258 -18.61 -20.60 23.78
C GLU A 258 -18.32 -19.24 23.14
N ALA A 259 -19.37 -18.52 22.74
CA ALA A 259 -19.26 -17.15 22.23
C ALA A 259 -18.62 -16.19 23.25
N ILE A 260 -18.91 -16.35 24.55
CA ILE A 260 -18.26 -15.58 25.63
C ILE A 260 -16.76 -15.87 25.70
N ARG A 261 -16.36 -17.15 25.71
CA ARG A 261 -14.94 -17.53 25.82
C ARG A 261 -14.11 -17.03 24.64
N ASP A 262 -14.64 -17.17 23.43
CA ASP A 262 -13.97 -16.68 22.23
C ASP A 262 -13.86 -15.16 22.22
N SER A 263 -14.93 -14.47 22.60
CA SER A 263 -14.94 -13.00 22.67
C SER A 263 -13.97 -12.47 23.75
N LEU A 264 -13.88 -13.13 24.91
CA LEU A 264 -12.92 -12.78 25.97
C LEU A 264 -11.47 -12.95 25.47
N ARG A 265 -11.19 -14.05 24.76
CA ARG A 265 -9.87 -14.34 24.18
C ARG A 265 -9.46 -13.27 23.17
N ILE A 266 -10.34 -12.92 22.23
CA ILE A 266 -10.05 -11.93 21.18
C ILE A 266 -9.86 -10.53 21.79
N SER A 267 -10.66 -10.16 22.78
CA SER A 267 -10.59 -8.85 23.44
C SER A 267 -9.50 -8.75 24.52
N ARG A 268 -8.75 -9.82 24.77
CA ARG A 268 -7.71 -9.90 25.81
C ARG A 268 -8.24 -9.51 27.20
N LEU A 269 -9.42 -10.05 27.54
CA LEU A 269 -10.07 -9.90 28.83
C LEU A 269 -10.08 -11.26 29.55
N SER A 270 -9.98 -11.22 30.89
CA SER A 270 -10.21 -12.38 31.75
C SER A 270 -11.66 -12.40 32.25
N ASP A 271 -12.13 -13.55 32.72
CA ASP A 271 -13.46 -13.67 33.35
C ASP A 271 -13.65 -12.72 34.55
N ASP A 272 -12.58 -12.45 35.31
CA ASP A 272 -12.61 -11.54 36.46
C ASP A 272 -12.45 -10.06 36.08
N SER A 273 -12.32 -9.76 34.79
CA SER A 273 -12.20 -8.39 34.32
C SER A 273 -13.50 -7.62 34.59
N TYR A 274 -13.37 -6.42 35.16
CA TYR A 274 -14.49 -5.55 35.45
C TYR A 274 -14.34 -4.19 34.76
N CYS A 275 -15.47 -3.60 34.41
CA CYS A 275 -15.57 -2.23 33.94
C CYS A 275 -16.24 -1.36 35.00
N ILE A 276 -15.66 -0.19 35.27
CA ILE A 276 -16.29 0.87 36.07
C ILE A 276 -17.00 1.79 35.09
N VAL A 277 -18.31 1.96 35.25
CA VAL A 277 -19.15 2.71 34.30
C VAL A 277 -18.72 4.18 34.23
N ASP A 278 -18.31 4.80 35.33
CA ASP A 278 -17.82 6.17 35.35
C ASP A 278 -16.53 6.35 34.50
N ASN A 279 -15.59 5.41 34.59
CA ASN A 279 -14.37 5.46 33.79
C ASN A 279 -14.69 5.33 32.30
N MET A 280 -15.59 4.41 31.93
CA MET A 280 -16.07 4.27 30.56
C MET A 280 -16.74 5.55 30.07
N TYR A 281 -17.55 6.20 30.91
CA TYR A 281 -18.20 7.46 30.56
C TYR A 281 -17.18 8.57 30.26
N VAL A 282 -16.14 8.70 31.10
CA VAL A 282 -15.06 9.67 30.89
C VAL A 282 -14.29 9.39 29.60
N ASP A 283 -13.99 8.12 29.31
CA ASP A 283 -13.28 7.73 28.08
C ASP A 283 -14.12 8.03 26.83
N LEU A 284 -15.40 7.66 26.84
CA LEU A 284 -16.34 7.95 25.74
C LEU A 284 -16.53 9.46 25.53
N LYS A 285 -16.66 10.22 26.61
CA LYS A 285 -16.78 11.69 26.58
C LYS A 285 -15.59 12.36 25.87
N LYS A 286 -14.38 11.83 26.03
CA LYS A 286 -13.19 12.33 25.32
C LYS A 286 -13.10 11.83 23.88
N ALA A 287 -13.44 10.57 23.64
CA ALA A 287 -13.22 9.91 22.37
C ALA A 287 -14.18 10.34 21.26
N ILE A 288 -15.46 10.56 21.59
CA ILE A 288 -16.49 10.87 20.59
C ILE A 288 -16.20 12.20 19.86
N PRO A 289 -15.91 13.33 20.54
CA PRO A 289 -15.60 14.59 19.86
C PRO A 289 -14.33 14.53 19.00
N GLU A 290 -13.35 13.72 19.39
CA GLU A 290 -12.08 13.57 18.68
C GLU A 290 -12.26 12.87 17.33
N ARG A 291 -13.00 11.75 17.29
CA ARG A 291 -13.32 11.03 16.03
C ARG A 291 -14.12 11.91 15.07
N PHE A 292 -15.10 12.66 15.56
CA PHE A 292 -15.82 13.63 14.73
C PHE A 292 -14.95 14.76 14.20
N SER A 293 -13.94 15.18 14.97
CA SER A 293 -12.99 16.21 14.56
C SER A 293 -12.01 15.67 13.51
N GLN A 294 -11.57 14.41 13.62
CA GLN A 294 -10.78 13.72 12.59
C GLN A 294 -11.55 13.58 11.28
N LEU A 295 -12.83 13.19 11.32
CA LEU A 295 -13.70 13.14 10.14
C LEU A 295 -13.86 14.52 9.49
N SER A 296 -14.02 15.57 10.30
CA SER A 296 -14.06 16.95 9.78
C SER A 296 -12.73 17.41 9.18
N LEU A 297 -11.60 16.95 9.72
CA LEU A 297 -10.27 17.24 9.18
C LEU A 297 -10.01 16.47 7.88
N MET A 298 -10.45 15.21 7.79
CA MET A 298 -10.40 14.42 6.55
C MET A 298 -11.28 15.04 5.46
N ALA A 299 -12.48 15.51 5.82
CA ALA A 299 -13.36 16.23 4.89
C ALA A 299 -12.75 17.58 4.43
N LYS A 300 -11.97 18.25 5.28
CA LYS A 300 -11.20 19.45 4.90
C LYS A 300 -9.96 19.13 4.07
N ALA A 301 -9.27 18.03 4.36
CA ALA A 301 -8.10 17.55 3.61
C ALA A 301 -8.47 17.11 2.18
N GLY A 302 -9.71 16.67 1.96
CA GLY A 302 -10.24 16.39 0.62
C GLY A 302 -10.65 17.63 -0.19
N LYS A 303 -10.56 18.85 0.37
CA LYS A 303 -10.93 20.09 -0.32
C LYS A 303 -9.72 20.65 -1.06
N ILE A 304 -9.77 20.62 -2.38
CA ILE A 304 -8.71 21.14 -3.26
C ILE A 304 -8.94 22.64 -3.45
N SER A 305 -7.97 23.44 -3.03
CA SER A 305 -7.92 24.89 -3.24
C SER A 305 -6.96 25.15 -4.40
N ALA A 306 -7.50 25.28 -5.61
CA ALA A 306 -6.72 25.37 -6.84
C ALA A 306 -6.71 26.78 -7.44
N CYS A 307 -5.57 27.21 -7.95
CA CYS A 307 -5.47 28.40 -8.79
C CYS A 307 -5.25 28.03 -10.24
N ILE A 308 -6.12 28.49 -11.14
CA ILE A 308 -5.92 28.33 -12.58
C ILE A 308 -5.10 29.52 -13.08
N ILE A 309 -3.95 29.25 -13.70
CA ILE A 309 -3.02 30.28 -14.17
C ILE A 309 -2.77 30.06 -15.67
N GLY A 310 -2.70 31.14 -16.44
CA GLY A 310 -2.31 31.06 -17.85
C GLY A 310 -2.42 32.39 -18.58
N LYS A 311 -1.91 32.40 -19.83
CA LYS A 311 -1.98 33.53 -20.76
C LYS A 311 -3.42 33.97 -21.04
N SER A 312 -3.56 35.15 -21.63
CA SER A 312 -4.86 35.60 -22.16
C SER A 312 -5.35 34.61 -23.23
N SER A 313 -6.65 34.29 -23.18
CA SER A 313 -7.32 33.40 -24.16
C SER A 313 -6.92 31.92 -24.22
N VAL A 314 -6.19 31.37 -23.23
CA VAL A 314 -5.85 29.93 -23.19
C VAL A 314 -6.97 29.02 -22.67
N GLY A 315 -8.23 29.45 -22.70
CA GLY A 315 -9.35 28.61 -22.22
C GLY A 315 -9.42 28.42 -20.70
N LYS A 316 -8.74 29.27 -19.91
CA LYS A 316 -8.76 29.20 -18.43
C LYS A 316 -10.14 29.47 -17.82
N ASP A 317 -10.93 30.34 -18.45
CA ASP A 317 -12.27 30.69 -17.97
C ASP A 317 -13.25 29.54 -18.19
N ASP A 318 -13.15 28.86 -19.34
CA ASP A 318 -13.93 27.67 -19.63
C ASP A 318 -13.61 26.54 -18.63
N LEU A 319 -12.32 26.32 -18.35
CA LEU A 319 -11.89 25.34 -17.36
C LEU A 319 -12.34 25.72 -15.94
N PHE A 320 -12.31 27.01 -15.60
CA PHE A 320 -12.80 27.51 -14.31
C PHE A 320 -14.28 27.22 -14.11
N HIS A 321 -15.11 27.48 -15.13
CA HIS A 321 -16.55 27.25 -15.06
C HIS A 321 -16.87 25.78 -14.79
N VAL A 322 -16.19 24.87 -15.49
CA VAL A 322 -16.39 23.42 -15.31
C VAL A 322 -15.87 22.95 -13.95
N LEU A 323 -14.66 23.33 -13.54
CA LEU A 323 -14.07 22.87 -12.28
C LEU A 323 -14.80 23.42 -11.04
N LYS A 324 -15.52 24.54 -11.15
CA LYS A 324 -16.35 25.08 -10.06
C LYS A 324 -17.56 24.20 -9.75
N GLU A 325 -18.01 23.38 -10.72
CA GLU A 325 -19.14 22.47 -10.53
C GLU A 325 -18.74 21.18 -9.79
N TYR A 326 -17.44 20.87 -9.70
CA TYR A 326 -16.95 19.71 -8.95
C TYR A 326 -17.02 19.95 -7.44
N GLU A 327 -17.71 19.06 -6.73
CA GLU A 327 -17.72 19.07 -5.28
C GLU A 327 -16.28 18.92 -4.73
N ASN A 328 -15.96 19.75 -3.74
CA ASN A 328 -14.65 19.86 -3.08
C ASN A 328 -13.55 20.59 -3.87
N PHE A 329 -13.83 21.17 -5.04
CA PHE A 329 -12.92 22.10 -5.72
C PHE A 329 -13.27 23.56 -5.39
N ASN A 330 -12.33 24.28 -4.79
CA ASN A 330 -12.41 25.73 -4.62
C ASN A 330 -11.38 26.37 -5.55
N VAL A 331 -11.86 26.83 -6.70
CA VAL A 331 -10.98 27.26 -7.79
C VAL A 331 -11.01 28.78 -7.94
N LYS A 332 -9.87 29.39 -8.26
CA LYS A 332 -9.78 30.82 -8.59
C LYS A 332 -8.92 31.04 -9.83
N PRO A 333 -9.41 31.77 -10.85
CA PRO A 333 -8.60 32.12 -12.01
C PRO A 333 -7.65 33.27 -11.66
N ILE A 334 -6.42 33.19 -12.17
CA ILE A 334 -5.39 34.22 -12.09
C ILE A 334 -4.82 34.41 -13.49
N HIS A 335 -4.75 35.67 -13.93
CA HIS A 335 -4.11 36.02 -15.19
C HIS A 335 -2.59 36.09 -15.04
N PHE A 336 -1.87 35.47 -15.97
CA PHE A 336 -0.42 35.57 -16.07
C PHE A 336 -0.01 35.73 -17.53
N GLU A 337 0.77 36.77 -17.84
CA GLU A 337 1.43 36.94 -19.14
C GLU A 337 2.95 36.90 -18.97
N PRO A 338 3.70 36.26 -19.88
CA PRO A 338 5.17 36.24 -19.82
C PRO A 338 5.72 37.67 -19.92
N GLY A 339 6.27 38.18 -18.83
CA GLY A 339 6.76 39.56 -18.71
C GLY A 339 6.00 40.43 -17.69
N CYS A 340 4.88 39.95 -17.13
CA CYS A 340 4.25 40.56 -15.96
C CYS A 340 4.99 40.19 -14.65
N SER A 341 4.82 41.01 -13.61
CA SER A 341 5.45 40.79 -12.30
C SER A 341 5.00 39.46 -11.67
N GLU A 342 5.91 38.48 -11.62
CA GLU A 342 5.71 37.18 -10.96
C GLU A 342 5.30 37.33 -9.49
N GLU A 343 5.72 38.42 -8.83
CA GLU A 343 5.44 38.69 -7.42
C GLU A 343 3.95 38.81 -7.12
N ASN A 344 3.16 39.33 -8.07
CA ASN A 344 1.71 39.50 -7.88
C ASN A 344 0.98 38.14 -7.86
N VAL A 345 1.46 37.19 -8.68
CA VAL A 345 0.93 35.82 -8.69
C VAL A 345 1.33 35.09 -7.42
N LYS A 346 2.61 35.19 -7.01
CA LYS A 346 3.11 34.59 -5.76
C LYS A 346 2.40 35.13 -4.51
N LYS A 347 2.11 36.44 -4.44
CA LYS A 347 1.30 37.04 -3.36
C LYS A 347 -0.12 36.50 -3.35
N SER A 348 -0.73 36.32 -4.52
CA SER A 348 -2.09 35.79 -4.66
C SER A 348 -2.20 34.33 -4.22
N ILE A 349 -1.16 33.52 -4.46
CA ILE A 349 -1.07 32.13 -3.99
C ILE A 349 -0.89 32.09 -2.47
N LYS A 350 0.03 32.91 -1.93
CA LYS A 350 0.36 32.92 -0.48
C LYS A 350 -0.82 33.37 0.40
N ASN A 351 -1.62 34.32 -0.06
CA ASN A 351 -2.74 34.87 0.72
C ASN A 351 -3.99 33.98 0.76
N LYS A 352 -4.04 32.88 0.00
CA LYS A 352 -5.29 32.15 -0.26
C LYS A 352 -5.28 30.67 0.13
N GLU A 353 -4.27 30.20 0.89
CA GLU A 353 -4.12 28.79 1.29
C GLU A 353 -4.34 27.84 0.09
N VAL A 354 -3.69 28.14 -1.03
CA VAL A 354 -3.79 27.37 -2.28
C VAL A 354 -2.89 26.14 -2.16
N ASN A 355 -3.42 24.95 -2.41
CA ASN A 355 -2.67 23.70 -2.37
C ASN A 355 -2.33 23.15 -3.77
N CYS A 356 -2.96 23.68 -4.83
CA CYS A 356 -2.71 23.29 -6.21
C CYS A 356 -2.69 24.50 -7.16
N VAL A 357 -1.83 24.45 -8.19
CA VAL A 357 -1.86 25.35 -9.35
C VAL A 357 -2.09 24.52 -10.61
N ILE A 358 -3.05 24.96 -11.43
CA ILE A 358 -3.33 24.41 -12.75
C ILE A 358 -2.85 25.43 -13.79
N TYR A 359 -1.75 25.12 -14.47
CA TYR A 359 -1.20 25.97 -15.52
C TYR A 359 -1.78 25.60 -16.88
N CYS A 360 -2.50 26.54 -17.52
CA CYS A 360 -3.17 26.33 -18.80
C CYS A 360 -2.27 26.74 -19.98
N VAL A 361 -2.15 25.86 -20.97
CA VAL A 361 -1.43 26.08 -22.23
C VAL A 361 -2.33 25.72 -23.39
N ASP A 362 -2.49 26.65 -24.33
CA ASP A 362 -3.34 26.45 -25.50
C ASP A 362 -2.63 25.63 -26.59
N VAL A 363 -3.15 24.43 -26.87
CA VAL A 363 -2.61 23.52 -27.89
C VAL A 363 -2.70 24.11 -29.30
N SER A 364 -3.74 24.91 -29.60
CA SER A 364 -3.96 25.49 -30.93
C SER A 364 -2.83 26.45 -31.33
N THR A 365 -2.19 27.07 -30.35
CA THR A 365 -1.06 27.98 -30.58
C THR A 365 0.24 27.23 -30.85
N GLY A 366 0.35 25.98 -30.40
CA GLY A 366 1.56 25.16 -30.50
C GLY A 366 2.79 25.73 -29.79
N LYS A 367 2.63 26.75 -28.94
CA LYS A 367 3.72 27.52 -28.34
C LYS A 367 3.76 27.34 -26.83
N PHE A 368 4.91 26.91 -26.33
CA PHE A 368 5.28 26.94 -24.92
C PHE A 368 6.66 27.58 -24.83
N GLU A 369 6.76 28.72 -24.16
CA GLU A 369 7.97 29.54 -24.12
C GLU A 369 8.86 29.17 -22.94
N LYS A 370 10.17 29.40 -23.09
CA LYS A 370 11.15 29.18 -22.02
C LYS A 370 10.84 29.98 -20.75
N LYS A 371 10.26 31.17 -20.87
CA LYS A 371 9.81 31.97 -19.72
C LYS A 371 8.69 31.29 -18.92
N GLU A 372 7.86 30.48 -19.56
CA GLU A 372 6.79 29.72 -18.89
C GLU A 372 7.39 28.53 -18.11
N SER A 373 8.41 27.86 -18.67
CA SER A 373 9.12 26.80 -17.93
C SER A 373 9.92 27.36 -16.75
N GLU A 374 10.56 28.52 -16.91
CA GLU A 374 11.24 29.25 -15.83
C GLU A 374 10.26 29.67 -14.72
N PHE A 375 9.07 30.15 -15.09
CA PHE A 375 8.02 30.52 -14.13
C PHE A 375 7.50 29.32 -13.33
N ILE A 376 7.22 28.19 -13.98
CA ILE A 376 6.77 26.96 -13.30
C ILE A 376 7.84 26.47 -12.32
N LYS A 377 9.11 26.49 -12.71
CA LYS A 377 10.25 26.15 -11.82
C LYS A 377 10.35 27.14 -10.65
N SER A 378 10.19 28.43 -10.92
CA SER A 378 10.17 29.51 -9.92
C SER A 378 9.07 29.30 -8.88
N LEU A 379 7.87 28.85 -9.30
CA LEU A 379 6.77 28.49 -8.39
C LEU A 379 7.10 27.26 -7.54
N SER A 380 7.59 26.18 -8.17
CA SER A 380 7.95 24.95 -7.46
C SER A 380 9.03 25.19 -6.39
N ASN A 381 10.00 26.07 -6.69
CA ASN A 381 11.06 26.44 -5.74
C ASN A 381 10.53 27.36 -4.61
N SER A 382 9.60 28.26 -4.93
CA SER A 382 9.04 29.19 -3.94
C SER A 382 8.05 28.52 -2.99
N PHE A 383 7.40 27.44 -3.42
CA PHE A 383 6.39 26.70 -2.66
C PHE A 383 6.58 25.18 -2.81
N PRO A 384 7.48 24.56 -2.02
CA PRO A 384 7.80 23.13 -2.16
C PRO A 384 6.62 22.18 -1.92
N MET A 385 5.60 22.62 -1.19
CA MET A 385 4.39 21.85 -0.87
C MET A 385 3.24 22.09 -1.87
N LEU A 386 3.45 22.93 -2.89
CA LEU A 386 2.43 23.30 -3.88
C LEU A 386 2.46 22.32 -5.06
N LYS A 387 1.32 21.71 -5.35
CA LYS A 387 1.17 20.79 -6.49
C LYS A 387 0.93 21.59 -7.77
N ILE A 388 1.63 21.26 -8.85
CA ILE A 388 1.50 21.98 -10.12
C ILE A 388 1.06 21.00 -11.22
N ALA A 389 -0.17 21.14 -11.68
CA ALA A 389 -0.69 20.41 -12.83
C ALA A 389 -0.64 21.30 -14.08
N ILE A 390 -0.41 20.71 -15.25
CA ILE A 390 -0.39 21.43 -16.54
C ILE A 390 -1.56 20.94 -17.40
N ALA A 391 -2.48 21.85 -17.73
CA ALA A 391 -3.64 21.59 -18.57
C ALA A 391 -3.40 22.11 -19.99
N LEU A 392 -3.40 21.22 -20.97
CA LEU A 392 -3.34 21.52 -22.40
C LEU A 392 -4.77 21.76 -22.92
N THR A 393 -5.17 23.01 -22.98
CA THR A 393 -6.53 23.44 -23.35
C THR A 393 -6.74 23.53 -24.86
N HIS A 394 -8.01 23.60 -25.29
CA HIS A 394 -8.43 23.61 -26.70
C HIS A 394 -7.91 22.41 -27.51
N CYS A 395 -7.73 21.26 -26.85
CA CYS A 395 -7.26 20.05 -27.50
C CYS A 395 -8.42 19.37 -28.22
N VAL A 396 -8.57 19.60 -29.53
CA VAL A 396 -9.66 19.01 -30.33
C VAL A 396 -9.41 17.52 -30.65
N ASN A 397 -8.16 17.06 -30.58
CA ASN A 397 -7.78 15.65 -30.70
C ASN A 397 -6.52 15.36 -29.88
N LYS A 398 -6.48 14.22 -29.17
CA LYS A 398 -5.33 13.75 -28.37
C LYS A 398 -4.00 13.72 -29.17
N SER A 399 -4.05 13.58 -30.49
CA SER A 399 -2.86 13.64 -31.36
C SER A 399 -2.24 15.03 -31.52
N MET A 400 -3.04 16.12 -31.40
CA MET A 400 -2.55 17.49 -31.57
C MET A 400 -1.56 17.91 -30.47
N GLY A 401 -1.77 17.41 -29.25
CA GLY A 401 -0.94 17.73 -28.10
C GLY A 401 0.39 16.96 -28.04
N HIS A 402 0.57 15.87 -28.78
CA HIS A 402 1.62 14.88 -28.50
C HIS A 402 3.06 15.45 -28.59
N LYS A 403 3.31 16.41 -29.50
CA LYS A 403 4.62 17.08 -29.59
C LYS A 403 4.85 18.03 -28.41
N LEU A 404 3.80 18.74 -27.99
CA LEU A 404 3.84 19.70 -26.90
C LEU A 404 3.93 19.02 -25.53
N VAL A 405 3.25 17.87 -25.36
CA VAL A 405 3.32 17.00 -24.18
C VAL A 405 4.77 16.62 -23.86
N ASN A 406 5.48 16.06 -24.84
CA ASN A 406 6.87 15.63 -24.66
C ASN A 406 7.79 16.82 -24.36
N TYR A 407 7.57 17.94 -25.04
CA TYR A 407 8.38 19.15 -24.84
C TYR A 407 8.22 19.71 -23.42
N ILE A 408 6.98 19.89 -22.95
CA ILE A 408 6.71 20.42 -21.61
C ILE A 408 7.18 19.45 -20.52
N TYR A 409 6.99 18.15 -20.71
CA TYR A 409 7.45 17.14 -19.75
C TYR A 409 8.98 17.20 -19.56
N ASN A 410 9.74 17.29 -20.66
CA ASN A 410 11.20 17.41 -20.60
C ASN A 410 11.65 18.72 -19.94
N GLU A 411 10.92 19.82 -20.13
CA GLU A 411 11.27 21.13 -19.60
C GLU A 411 10.88 21.32 -18.13
N THR A 412 9.75 20.75 -17.69
CA THR A 412 9.15 21.03 -16.37
C THR A 412 9.12 19.82 -15.43
N GLY A 413 9.28 18.60 -15.94
CA GLY A 413 9.09 17.35 -15.18
C GLY A 413 7.64 16.98 -14.90
N ASN A 414 6.67 17.86 -15.24
CA ASN A 414 5.24 17.64 -15.00
C ASN A 414 4.58 17.13 -16.28
N LYS A 415 3.77 16.07 -16.18
CA LYS A 415 3.07 15.47 -17.32
C LYS A 415 1.84 16.32 -17.67
N PRO A 416 1.76 16.92 -18.88
CA PRO A 416 0.59 17.71 -19.26
C PRO A 416 -0.62 16.84 -19.59
N ILE A 417 -1.81 17.32 -19.25
CA ILE A 417 -3.09 16.64 -19.50
C ILE A 417 -3.86 17.37 -20.58
N CYS A 418 -4.28 16.65 -21.62
CA CYS A 418 -5.09 17.21 -22.71
C CYS A 418 -6.53 17.41 -22.26
N VAL A 419 -7.01 18.65 -22.34
CA VAL A 419 -8.34 19.04 -21.87
C VAL A 419 -9.10 19.79 -22.96
N LEU A 420 -10.34 19.37 -23.17
CA LEU A 420 -11.34 20.12 -23.91
C LEU A 420 -12.51 20.39 -22.95
N ALA A 421 -12.57 21.60 -22.39
CA ALA A 421 -13.52 21.94 -21.33
C ALA A 421 -14.98 22.10 -21.83
N LYS A 422 -15.18 22.44 -23.11
CA LYS A 422 -16.50 22.61 -23.72
C LYS A 422 -16.55 21.90 -25.07
N ASN A 423 -17.75 21.47 -25.46
CA ASN A 423 -17.98 20.89 -26.78
C ASN A 423 -17.51 21.86 -27.87
N PHE A 424 -16.72 21.36 -28.80
CA PHE A 424 -16.21 22.12 -29.93
C PHE A 424 -17.00 21.76 -31.19
N VAL A 425 -17.64 22.74 -31.83
CA VAL A 425 -18.36 22.54 -33.08
C VAL A 425 -17.44 22.92 -34.23
N ALA A 426 -17.03 21.94 -35.02
CA ALA A 426 -16.27 22.16 -36.25
C ALA A 426 -17.23 22.47 -37.42
N SER A 427 -16.74 23.16 -38.45
CA SER A 427 -17.52 23.55 -39.63
C SER A 427 -18.18 22.34 -40.31
N GLY A 428 -19.51 22.22 -40.23
CA GLY A 428 -20.31 21.17 -40.87
C GLY A 428 -20.75 20.02 -39.95
N ASP A 429 -21.55 20.33 -38.92
CA ASP A 429 -22.26 19.38 -38.02
C ASP A 429 -21.41 18.42 -37.16
N ILE A 430 -20.07 18.49 -37.23
CA ILE A 430 -19.20 17.65 -36.40
C ILE A 430 -18.98 18.34 -35.04
N THR A 431 -19.57 17.77 -33.99
CA THR A 431 -19.36 18.22 -32.60
C THR A 431 -18.39 17.26 -31.90
N VAL A 432 -17.28 17.79 -31.40
CA VAL A 432 -16.37 17.08 -30.51
C VAL A 432 -16.80 17.34 -29.07
N SER A 433 -17.20 16.29 -28.36
CA SER A 433 -17.60 16.39 -26.95
C SER A 433 -16.42 16.76 -26.04
N ALA A 434 -16.70 17.49 -24.96
CA ALA A 434 -15.73 17.80 -23.92
C ALA A 434 -15.09 16.52 -23.34
N PHE A 435 -13.80 16.57 -23.02
CA PHE A 435 -13.05 15.43 -22.46
C PHE A 435 -11.81 15.88 -21.66
N GLY A 436 -11.28 14.99 -20.82
CA GLY A 436 -10.00 15.17 -20.11
C GLY A 436 -10.05 16.03 -18.85
N VAL A 437 -11.20 16.63 -18.52
CA VAL A 437 -11.38 17.35 -17.25
C VAL A 437 -11.37 16.40 -16.07
N ASP A 438 -11.98 15.21 -16.20
CA ASP A 438 -11.95 14.18 -15.16
C ASP A 438 -10.52 13.69 -14.91
N ASP A 439 -9.76 13.41 -15.98
CA ASP A 439 -8.34 13.03 -15.90
C ASP A 439 -7.51 14.10 -15.15
N LEU A 440 -7.78 15.40 -15.42
CA LEU A 440 -7.14 16.51 -14.73
C LEU A 440 -7.50 16.55 -13.24
N VAL A 441 -8.77 16.31 -12.90
CA VAL A 441 -9.25 16.28 -11.52
C VAL A 441 -8.64 15.11 -10.76
N GLU A 442 -8.51 13.94 -11.38
CA GLU A 442 -7.86 12.78 -10.79
C GLU A 442 -6.38 13.03 -10.54
N GLU A 443 -5.65 13.60 -11.50
CA GLU A 443 -4.23 13.95 -11.32
C GLU A 443 -4.03 14.94 -10.17
N VAL A 444 -4.87 15.98 -10.09
CA VAL A 444 -4.79 16.96 -9.00
C VAL A 444 -5.13 16.35 -7.63
N ARG A 445 -5.92 15.27 -7.60
CA ARG A 445 -6.26 14.51 -6.37
C ARG A 445 -5.17 13.49 -6.00
N SER A 446 -4.45 12.95 -6.97
CA SER A 446 -3.45 11.89 -6.79
C SER A 446 -2.07 12.44 -6.42
N MET A 447 -1.71 13.60 -6.97
CA MET A 447 -0.62 14.44 -6.46
C MET A 447 -0.93 14.77 -5.02
#